data_AF-A0A816GSL3-F1
#
_entry.id   AF-A0A816GSL3-F1
#
_cell.length_a   1.000
_cell.length_b   1.000
_cell.length_c   1.000
_cell.angle_alpha   90.00
_cell.angle_beta   90.00
_cell.angle_gamma   90.00
#
_symmetry.space_group_name_H-M   'P 1'
#
loop_
_entity.id
_entity.type
_entity.pdbx_description
1 polymer ?
#
loop_
_entity_poly.entity_id
_entity_poly.type
_entity_poly.pdbx_seq_one_letter_code
_entity_poly.pdbx_strand_id
1 'polypeptide(L)'
;IFSSVTLYFSQLWHYNVGHLLFDGLYPGYVALIRFSPKHLHPFRILAGLNDCNNCWSEDVYSRFGGLRILKLSLLNKMSREKWFMFEELVMSSGTLCQRCTQPNLQLPGGVELDASRLFRDRMYQQHGLAQPIIRQNSSSEKRTSRDVLHAYIIHNKRFTRNDRKEIDAAINEINNYTNSYLKRTAKLRWPLVKASYLFYDQVRAQNRSSIEINATSNDSRSSTHELFENKFIAQLKILRQMDIHITGPGTGQMYQTFLSDGSVTINLGGIRPPGLENTEKAYTSYLEQYMTSGTPYIKGLYYPINERTKGIKKHEVIKLIRQASQLILQGFSLPVNARDNLAPDGKLFVELCEKDKKFCSFVTTRVPNTDFDCIHLWVEDIIHEHRQWQLEGFVINRRKVICPFNHSLVHQLRGKYGIKHNQSNH
;
A
#
# COMPACT_ATOMS: atom_id res chain seq x y z
N ILE A 1 8.88 -23.33 -27.58
CA ILE A 1 7.52 -22.75 -27.47
C ILE A 1 7.11 -22.81 -26.00
N PHE A 2 6.51 -21.76 -25.46
CA PHE A 2 5.92 -21.73 -24.12
C PHE A 2 4.39 -21.79 -24.24
N SER A 3 3.81 -22.94 -23.90
CA SER A 3 2.40 -23.30 -24.16
C SER A 3 1.45 -22.91 -23.01
N SER A 4 1.62 -21.71 -22.45
CA SER A 4 0.85 -21.23 -21.29
C SER A 4 0.91 -19.71 -21.24
N VAL A 5 -0.10 -19.07 -20.62
CA VAL A 5 -0.10 -17.62 -20.35
C VAL A 5 1.21 -17.22 -19.66
N THR A 6 1.90 -16.25 -20.24
CA THR A 6 3.10 -15.64 -19.67
C THR A 6 2.83 -14.18 -19.36
N LEU A 7 2.98 -13.79 -18.10
CA LEU A 7 2.93 -12.42 -17.66
C LEU A 7 4.33 -11.81 -17.70
N TYR A 8 4.50 -10.70 -18.41
CA TYR A 8 5.75 -9.97 -18.51
C TYR A 8 5.73 -8.65 -17.74
N PHE A 9 6.78 -8.43 -16.95
CA PHE A 9 7.13 -7.13 -16.39
C PHE A 9 8.63 -7.08 -16.07
N SER A 10 9.18 -5.87 -15.90
CA SER A 10 10.54 -5.67 -15.40
C SER A 10 10.46 -4.85 -14.12
N GLN A 11 11.25 -5.23 -13.11
CA GLN A 11 11.20 -4.59 -11.81
C GLN A 11 12.59 -4.36 -11.23
N LEU A 12 12.89 -3.09 -10.96
CA LEU A 12 14.05 -2.69 -10.17
C LEU A 12 13.77 -2.91 -8.67
N TRP A 13 14.82 -3.11 -7.87
CA TRP A 13 14.67 -3.20 -6.41
C TRP A 13 13.71 -4.28 -5.89
N HIS A 14 13.56 -5.39 -6.61
CA HIS A 14 12.74 -6.54 -6.18
C HIS A 14 13.17 -7.15 -4.83
N TYR A 15 14.31 -6.76 -4.26
CA TYR A 15 14.71 -7.07 -2.88
C TYR A 15 13.85 -6.35 -1.82
N ASN A 16 13.16 -5.26 -2.18
CA ASN A 16 12.17 -4.60 -1.34
C ASN A 16 10.78 -5.10 -1.73
N VAL A 17 10.06 -5.69 -0.77
CA VAL A 17 8.70 -6.21 -0.96
C VAL A 17 7.72 -5.23 -1.58
N GLY A 18 7.78 -3.95 -1.22
CA GLY A 18 6.85 -2.95 -1.71
C GLY A 18 7.01 -2.79 -3.22
N HIS A 19 8.26 -2.59 -3.65
CA HIS A 19 8.63 -2.51 -5.05
C HIS A 19 8.37 -3.83 -5.79
N LEU A 20 8.74 -4.97 -5.19
CA LEU A 20 8.45 -6.30 -5.71
C LEU A 20 6.96 -6.45 -6.10
N LEU A 21 6.08 -6.07 -5.18
CA LEU A 21 4.65 -6.32 -5.33
C LEU A 21 3.97 -5.26 -6.18
N PHE A 22 4.21 -3.97 -5.95
CA PHE A 22 3.33 -2.91 -6.44
C PHE A 22 3.87 -2.13 -7.65
N ASP A 23 5.14 -2.28 -7.98
CA ASP A 23 5.69 -1.66 -9.20
C ASP A 23 5.63 -2.62 -10.40
N GLY A 24 5.73 -3.94 -10.15
CA GLY A 24 5.75 -4.97 -11.20
C GLY A 24 4.55 -5.93 -11.14
N LEU A 25 4.47 -6.73 -10.07
CA LEU A 25 3.56 -7.87 -10.02
C LEU A 25 2.08 -7.47 -10.02
N TYR A 26 1.67 -6.53 -9.17
CA TYR A 26 0.29 -6.07 -9.07
C TYR A 26 -0.19 -5.43 -10.38
N PRO A 27 0.53 -4.46 -10.99
CA PRO A 27 0.21 -3.96 -12.33
C PRO A 27 0.06 -5.06 -13.38
N GLY A 28 0.98 -6.03 -13.40
CA GLY A 28 0.91 -7.16 -14.31
C GLY A 28 -0.32 -8.04 -14.07
N TYR A 29 -0.67 -8.27 -12.81
CA TYR A 29 -1.86 -9.03 -12.43
C TYR A 29 -3.16 -8.30 -12.80
N VAL A 30 -3.21 -6.97 -12.65
CA VAL A 30 -4.32 -6.14 -13.13
C VAL A 30 -4.51 -6.31 -14.64
N ALA A 31 -3.43 -6.38 -15.42
CA ALA A 31 -3.52 -6.67 -16.85
C ALA A 31 -4.16 -8.04 -17.12
N LEU A 32 -3.78 -9.09 -16.37
CA LEU A 32 -4.41 -10.42 -16.48
C LEU A 32 -5.90 -10.41 -16.11
N ILE A 33 -6.32 -9.56 -15.16
CA ILE A 33 -7.75 -9.41 -14.80
C ILE A 33 -8.53 -8.81 -15.95
N ARG A 34 -7.98 -7.78 -16.62
CA ARG A 34 -8.60 -7.13 -17.78
C ARG A 34 -8.78 -8.08 -18.97
N PHE A 35 -7.85 -9.01 -19.16
CA PHE A 35 -7.96 -10.10 -20.13
C PHE A 35 -8.55 -11.36 -19.48
N SER A 36 -9.71 -11.25 -18.82
CA SER A 36 -10.38 -12.39 -18.16
C SER A 36 -10.61 -13.57 -19.12
N PRO A 37 -10.53 -14.85 -18.68
CA PRO A 37 -10.34 -15.34 -17.30
C PRO A 37 -8.88 -15.64 -16.91
N LYS A 38 -7.89 -15.05 -17.58
CA LYS A 38 -6.48 -15.48 -17.50
C LYS A 38 -5.89 -15.43 -16.09
N HIS A 39 -6.35 -14.51 -15.23
CA HIS A 39 -5.92 -14.38 -13.83
C HIS A 39 -6.35 -15.54 -12.90
N LEU A 40 -7.31 -16.38 -13.32
CA LEU A 40 -7.82 -17.52 -12.54
C LEU A 40 -6.95 -18.78 -12.69
N HIS A 41 -6.17 -18.88 -13.76
CA HIS A 41 -5.32 -20.04 -14.04
C HIS A 41 -3.89 -19.81 -13.53
N PRO A 42 -3.08 -20.88 -13.37
CA PRO A 42 -1.64 -20.75 -13.24
C PRO A 42 -1.05 -20.06 -14.48
N PHE A 43 -0.10 -19.15 -14.27
CA PHE A 43 0.60 -18.43 -15.33
C PHE A 43 2.09 -18.35 -15.03
N ARG A 44 2.86 -18.23 -16.09
CA ARG A 44 4.31 -18.07 -16.03
C ARG A 44 4.64 -16.61 -15.84
N ILE A 45 5.67 -16.31 -15.05
CA ILE A 45 6.17 -14.94 -14.95
C ILE A 45 7.47 -14.85 -15.75
N LEU A 46 7.50 -13.99 -16.77
CA LEU A 46 8.74 -13.54 -17.41
C LEU A 46 9.14 -12.21 -16.77
N ALA A 47 10.13 -12.24 -15.89
CA ALA A 47 10.53 -11.06 -15.14
C ALA A 47 11.94 -10.59 -15.49
N GLY A 48 12.08 -9.29 -15.74
CA GLY A 48 13.38 -8.62 -15.73
C GLY A 48 13.84 -8.37 -14.30
N LEU A 49 14.57 -9.33 -13.73
CA LEU A 49 15.12 -9.29 -12.36
C LEU A 49 16.64 -9.23 -12.38
N ASN A 50 17.21 -8.54 -11.39
CA ASN A 50 18.63 -8.58 -11.14
C ASN A 50 18.97 -9.87 -10.38
N ASP A 51 20.17 -10.41 -10.59
CA ASP A 51 20.61 -11.55 -9.81
C ASP A 51 20.78 -11.17 -8.34
N CYS A 52 20.16 -11.95 -7.46
CA CYS A 52 20.21 -11.72 -6.03
C CYS A 52 20.20 -13.06 -5.28
N ASN A 53 21.32 -13.37 -4.63
CA ASN A 53 21.54 -14.67 -4.00
C ASN A 53 20.59 -14.98 -2.82
N ASN A 54 20.03 -13.94 -2.19
CA ASN A 54 19.20 -14.07 -0.98
C ASN A 54 17.83 -13.39 -1.12
N CYS A 55 17.37 -13.15 -2.34
CA CYS A 55 16.08 -12.52 -2.56
C CYS A 55 14.96 -13.57 -2.57
N TRP A 56 14.00 -13.37 -1.68
CA TRP A 56 12.75 -14.10 -1.60
C TRP A 56 11.75 -13.72 -2.71
N SER A 57 12.11 -12.74 -3.55
CA SER A 57 11.31 -12.26 -4.67
C SER A 57 10.93 -13.37 -5.65
N GLU A 58 11.89 -14.25 -5.97
CA GLU A 58 11.67 -15.34 -6.92
C GLU A 58 10.71 -16.39 -6.34
N ASP A 59 10.81 -16.67 -5.05
CA ASP A 59 9.88 -17.58 -4.38
C ASP A 59 8.46 -17.01 -4.39
N VAL A 60 8.29 -15.73 -4.06
CA VAL A 60 6.96 -15.07 -4.06
C VAL A 60 6.35 -15.01 -5.44
N TYR A 61 7.12 -14.63 -6.46
CA TYR A 61 6.66 -14.60 -7.84
C TYR A 61 6.31 -16.00 -8.37
N SER A 62 7.17 -16.98 -8.14
CA SER A 62 6.96 -18.36 -8.61
C SER A 62 5.69 -18.95 -8.00
N ARG A 63 5.50 -18.76 -6.69
CA ARG A 63 4.28 -19.17 -6.00
C ARG A 63 3.06 -18.42 -6.54
N PHE A 64 3.11 -17.09 -6.59
CA PHE A 64 1.97 -16.30 -7.05
C PHE A 64 1.55 -16.62 -8.49
N GLY A 65 2.50 -16.80 -9.41
CA GLY A 65 2.21 -17.23 -10.78
C GLY A 65 1.64 -18.65 -10.83
N GLY A 66 2.09 -19.53 -9.94
CA GLY A 66 1.71 -20.94 -9.93
C GLY A 66 2.50 -21.76 -10.96
N LEU A 67 3.28 -21.11 -11.84
CA LEU A 67 4.27 -21.73 -12.71
C LEU A 67 5.65 -21.10 -12.44
N ARG A 68 6.71 -21.73 -12.98
CA ARG A 68 8.10 -21.26 -12.80
C ARG A 68 8.30 -19.85 -13.36
N ILE A 69 9.27 -19.13 -12.82
CA ILE A 69 9.73 -17.85 -13.38
C ILE A 69 10.70 -18.10 -14.52
N LEU A 70 10.58 -17.31 -15.58
CA LEU A 70 11.62 -17.11 -16.58
C LEU A 70 12.31 -15.79 -16.30
N LYS A 71 13.64 -15.83 -16.15
CA LYS A 71 14.46 -14.62 -16.04
C LYS A 71 14.72 -14.06 -17.44
N LEU A 72 14.43 -12.79 -17.64
CA LEU A 72 14.70 -12.12 -18.91
C LEU A 72 16.20 -12.15 -19.27
N SER A 73 17.08 -12.03 -18.28
CA SER A 73 18.54 -12.13 -18.47
C SER A 73 18.97 -13.48 -19.07
N LEU A 74 18.35 -14.57 -18.64
CA LEU A 74 18.60 -15.90 -19.18
C LEU A 74 18.10 -16.01 -20.62
N LEU A 75 16.89 -15.53 -20.90
CA LEU A 75 16.37 -15.51 -22.28
C LEU A 75 17.25 -14.67 -23.19
N ASN A 76 17.70 -13.49 -22.76
CA ASN A 76 18.60 -12.62 -23.52
C ASN A 76 19.95 -13.29 -23.83
N LYS A 77 20.48 -14.11 -22.90
CA LYS A 77 21.72 -14.87 -23.14
C LYS A 77 21.49 -15.95 -24.20
N MET A 78 20.38 -16.66 -24.11
CA MET A 78 20.03 -17.76 -25.01
C MET A 78 19.52 -17.28 -26.39
N SER A 79 18.98 -16.06 -26.47
CA SER A 79 18.39 -15.52 -27.70
C SER A 79 19.42 -15.20 -28.79
N ARG A 80 20.72 -15.30 -28.48
CA ARG A 80 21.80 -15.20 -29.46
C ARG A 80 21.76 -16.36 -30.47
N GLU A 81 21.21 -17.51 -30.08
CA GLU A 81 21.22 -18.73 -30.88
C GLU A 81 19.82 -19.32 -31.08
N LYS A 82 18.82 -18.86 -30.32
CA LYS A 82 17.49 -19.47 -30.27
C LYS A 82 16.37 -18.44 -30.28
N TRP A 83 15.30 -18.74 -31.01
CA TRP A 83 14.07 -17.97 -30.94
C TRP A 83 13.14 -18.55 -29.86
N PHE A 84 12.47 -17.67 -29.15
CA PHE A 84 11.45 -18.03 -28.17
C PHE A 84 10.08 -17.62 -28.68
N MET A 85 9.14 -18.56 -28.65
CA MET A 85 7.75 -18.33 -29.02
C MET A 85 6.88 -18.53 -27.79
N PHE A 86 6.03 -17.56 -27.50
CA PHE A 86 5.02 -17.61 -26.45
C PHE A 86 3.67 -17.82 -27.12
N GLU A 87 2.89 -18.77 -26.63
CA GLU A 87 1.50 -18.93 -27.08
C GLU A 87 0.67 -17.70 -26.71
N GLU A 88 0.86 -17.20 -25.49
CA GLU A 88 0.23 -15.97 -25.02
C GLU A 88 1.18 -15.21 -24.09
N LEU A 89 1.39 -13.93 -24.40
CA LEU A 89 2.21 -13.00 -23.62
C LEU A 89 1.38 -11.78 -23.25
N VAL A 90 1.14 -11.59 -21.95
CA VAL A 90 0.47 -10.40 -21.42
C VAL A 90 1.51 -9.45 -20.86
N MET A 91 1.49 -8.21 -21.33
CA MET A 91 2.42 -7.15 -20.90
C MET A 91 1.63 -6.03 -20.22
N SER A 92 2.14 -5.51 -19.11
CA SER A 92 1.52 -4.37 -18.41
C SER A 92 1.65 -3.07 -19.22
N SER A 93 0.68 -2.15 -19.06
CA SER A 93 0.52 -0.95 -19.89
C SER A 93 1.50 0.19 -19.61
N GLY A 94 2.49 0.01 -18.72
CA GLY A 94 3.46 1.06 -18.32
C GLY A 94 2.86 2.26 -17.56
N THR A 95 1.53 2.39 -17.55
CA THR A 95 0.77 3.44 -16.86
C THR A 95 0.27 3.03 -15.48
N LEU A 96 0.46 1.76 -15.12
CA LEU A 96 0.09 1.18 -13.82
C LEU A 96 1.39 1.05 -13.00
N CYS A 97 1.72 2.07 -12.21
CA CYS A 97 2.92 2.09 -11.39
C CYS A 97 2.68 2.77 -10.03
N GLN A 98 3.56 2.53 -9.05
CA GLN A 98 3.46 3.11 -7.70
C GLN A 98 3.35 4.65 -7.70
N ARG A 99 4.00 5.33 -8.65
CA ARG A 99 4.00 6.80 -8.78
C ARG A 99 3.14 7.29 -9.95
N CYS A 100 2.28 6.43 -10.49
CA CYS A 100 1.37 6.77 -11.57
C CYS A 100 0.06 7.27 -10.97
N THR A 101 0.06 8.54 -10.57
CA THR A 101 -1.11 9.20 -9.99
C THR A 101 -2.30 9.11 -10.95
N GLN A 102 -3.41 8.56 -10.47
CA GLN A 102 -4.68 8.51 -11.19
C GLN A 102 -5.54 9.73 -10.83
N PRO A 103 -6.46 10.19 -11.70
CA PRO A 103 -7.35 11.33 -11.40
C PRO A 103 -8.14 11.18 -10.10
N ASN A 104 -8.50 9.94 -9.76
CA ASN A 104 -9.24 9.58 -8.55
C ASN A 104 -8.33 9.22 -7.36
N LEU A 105 -7.01 9.30 -7.53
CA LEU A 105 -5.98 8.91 -6.56
C LEU A 105 -6.23 7.52 -5.97
N GLN A 106 -6.50 6.52 -6.82
CA GLN A 106 -6.69 5.12 -6.41
C GLN A 106 -5.58 4.23 -6.93
N LEU A 107 -5.36 3.10 -6.24
CA LEU A 107 -4.60 1.97 -6.78
C LEU A 107 -5.27 1.51 -8.09
N PRO A 108 -4.55 1.52 -9.24
CA PRO A 108 -5.17 1.25 -10.52
C PRO A 108 -5.85 -0.12 -10.58
N GLY A 109 -7.13 -0.15 -10.97
CA GLY A 109 -7.96 -1.37 -11.00
C GLY A 109 -8.39 -1.90 -9.63
N GLY A 110 -7.90 -1.33 -8.51
CA GLY A 110 -8.17 -1.82 -7.16
C GLY A 110 -9.66 -1.86 -6.82
N VAL A 111 -10.39 -0.78 -7.13
CA VAL A 111 -11.86 -0.70 -6.94
C VAL A 111 -12.62 -1.19 -8.17
N GLU A 112 -12.31 -0.63 -9.35
CA GLU A 112 -13.04 -0.89 -10.61
C GLU A 112 -13.11 -2.38 -10.97
N LEU A 113 -12.02 -3.13 -10.74
CA LEU A 113 -11.88 -4.53 -11.11
C LEU A 113 -11.80 -5.45 -9.88
N ASP A 114 -12.04 -4.91 -8.67
CA ASP A 114 -11.77 -5.56 -7.39
C ASP A 114 -10.34 -6.15 -7.30
N ALA A 115 -9.40 -5.57 -8.06
CA ALA A 115 -8.09 -6.20 -8.28
C ALA A 115 -7.25 -6.27 -7.01
N SER A 116 -7.44 -5.35 -6.05
CA SER A 116 -6.77 -5.43 -4.75
C SER A 116 -7.18 -6.68 -3.98
N ARG A 117 -8.48 -7.04 -4.02
CA ARG A 117 -9.03 -8.21 -3.34
C ARG A 117 -8.57 -9.50 -4.01
N LEU A 118 -8.72 -9.58 -5.34
CA LEU A 118 -8.27 -10.73 -6.13
C LEU A 118 -6.76 -10.97 -5.95
N PHE A 119 -5.96 -9.91 -5.94
CA PHE A 119 -4.52 -9.99 -5.70
C PHE A 119 -4.19 -10.53 -4.30
N ARG A 120 -4.87 -10.01 -3.27
CA ARG A 120 -4.75 -10.50 -1.89
C ARG A 120 -5.11 -11.98 -1.80
N ASP A 121 -6.30 -12.37 -2.27
CA ASP A 121 -6.82 -13.72 -2.09
C ASP A 121 -5.95 -14.75 -2.82
N ARG A 122 -5.45 -14.39 -4.01
CA ARG A 122 -4.45 -15.20 -4.73
C ARG A 122 -3.13 -15.29 -3.97
N MET A 123 -2.65 -14.19 -3.36
CA MET A 123 -1.43 -14.23 -2.53
C MET A 123 -1.56 -15.21 -1.37
N TYR A 124 -2.68 -15.20 -0.64
CA TYR A 124 -2.90 -16.18 0.44
C TYR A 124 -3.03 -17.61 -0.11
N GLN A 125 -3.85 -17.81 -1.16
CA GLN A 125 -4.08 -19.13 -1.76
C GLN A 125 -2.78 -19.77 -2.24
N GLN A 126 -2.02 -19.06 -3.08
CA GLN A 126 -0.82 -19.60 -3.73
C GLN A 126 0.35 -19.81 -2.77
N HIS A 127 0.29 -19.23 -1.57
CA HIS A 127 1.26 -19.44 -0.50
C HIS A 127 0.78 -20.46 0.54
N GLY A 128 -0.32 -21.18 0.28
CA GLY A 128 -0.83 -22.23 1.18
C GLY A 128 -1.36 -21.68 2.51
N LEU A 129 -1.78 -20.42 2.52
CA LEU A 129 -2.32 -19.77 3.70
C LEU A 129 -3.85 -19.80 3.66
N ALA A 130 -4.45 -19.92 4.84
CA ALA A 130 -5.89 -19.77 4.95
C ALA A 130 -6.29 -18.33 4.55
N GLN A 131 -7.44 -18.23 3.90
CA GLN A 131 -7.92 -16.97 3.33
C GLN A 131 -8.14 -15.90 4.41
N PRO A 132 -7.99 -14.61 4.06
CA PRO A 132 -8.40 -13.49 4.91
C PRO A 132 -9.87 -13.61 5.32
N ILE A 133 -10.22 -12.98 6.43
CA ILE A 133 -11.62 -12.99 6.89
C ILE A 133 -12.43 -12.14 5.91
N ILE A 134 -13.38 -12.79 5.23
CA ILE A 134 -14.30 -12.14 4.30
C ILE A 134 -15.53 -11.64 5.07
N ARG A 135 -15.90 -10.39 4.80
CA ARG A 135 -17.08 -9.70 5.31
C ARG A 135 -17.79 -9.03 4.14
N GLN A 136 -19.10 -9.22 4.03
CA GLN A 136 -19.83 -8.83 2.82
C GLN A 136 -20.34 -7.40 2.90
N ASN A 137 -21.05 -7.06 3.98
CA ASN A 137 -21.82 -5.83 4.10
C ASN A 137 -21.25 -4.89 5.16
N SER A 138 -20.71 -5.44 6.26
CA SER A 138 -20.24 -4.67 7.41
C SER A 138 -18.93 -5.18 8.02
N SER A 139 -18.07 -4.27 8.46
CA SER A 139 -16.86 -4.59 9.23
C SER A 139 -17.12 -5.32 10.56
N SER A 140 -18.32 -5.15 11.14
CA SER A 140 -18.73 -5.76 12.40
C SER A 140 -19.27 -7.18 12.24
N GLU A 141 -19.37 -7.70 11.01
CA GLU A 141 -19.77 -9.08 10.78
C GLU A 141 -18.88 -10.04 11.56
N LYS A 142 -19.53 -10.94 12.31
CA LYS A 142 -18.91 -11.95 13.18
C LYS A 142 -18.10 -11.34 14.32
N ARG A 143 -18.39 -10.10 14.73
CA ARG A 143 -17.76 -9.45 15.88
C ARG A 143 -18.75 -9.16 16.99
N THR A 144 -18.26 -9.21 18.23
CA THR A 144 -18.98 -8.78 19.42
C THR A 144 -18.24 -7.66 20.13
N SER A 145 -18.93 -6.91 21.00
CA SER A 145 -18.29 -5.88 21.81
C SER A 145 -17.23 -6.41 22.78
N ARG A 146 -17.16 -7.73 23.00
CA ARG A 146 -16.19 -8.39 23.89
C ARG A 146 -14.94 -8.89 23.17
N ASP A 147 -14.92 -8.85 21.84
CA ASP A 147 -13.77 -9.30 21.08
C ASP A 147 -12.58 -8.36 21.32
N VAL A 148 -11.39 -8.94 21.44
CA VAL A 148 -10.15 -8.17 21.56
C VAL A 148 -9.59 -7.95 20.16
N LEU A 149 -9.53 -6.70 19.74
CA LEU A 149 -8.99 -6.33 18.44
C LEU A 149 -7.46 -6.31 18.48
N HIS A 150 -6.84 -6.77 17.40
CA HIS A 150 -5.39 -6.79 17.26
C HIS A 150 -4.90 -5.59 16.46
N ALA A 151 -4.16 -4.70 17.13
CA ALA A 151 -3.53 -3.53 16.53
C ALA A 151 -2.02 -3.72 16.40
N TYR A 152 -1.48 -3.45 15.21
CA TYR A 152 -0.03 -3.52 14.97
C TYR A 152 0.49 -2.22 14.43
N ILE A 153 1.46 -1.62 15.13
CA ILE A 153 2.24 -0.50 14.66
C ILE A 153 3.47 -1.02 13.92
N ILE A 154 3.49 -0.82 12.61
CA ILE A 154 4.60 -1.22 11.75
C ILE A 154 5.76 -0.24 11.94
N HIS A 155 6.92 -0.77 12.24
CA HIS A 155 8.15 0.01 12.33
C HIS A 155 8.40 0.77 11.02
N ASN A 156 8.77 2.04 11.17
CA ASN A 156 9.09 2.89 10.05
C ASN A 156 10.31 3.76 10.34
N LYS A 157 11.27 3.79 9.42
CA LYS A 157 12.48 4.62 9.53
C LYS A 157 12.18 6.13 9.58
N ARG A 158 11.00 6.55 9.13
CA ARG A 158 10.53 7.95 9.15
C ARG A 158 10.01 8.38 10.52
N PHE A 159 9.84 7.48 11.47
CA PHE A 159 9.52 7.85 12.85
C PHE A 159 10.79 8.32 13.56
N THR A 160 10.72 9.49 14.18
CA THR A 160 11.81 9.99 15.03
C THR A 160 11.91 9.17 16.32
N ARG A 161 12.97 9.38 17.10
CA ARG A 161 13.08 8.77 18.44
C ARG A 161 11.94 9.23 19.36
N ASN A 162 11.52 10.49 19.26
CA ASN A 162 10.41 11.03 20.04
C ASN A 162 9.07 10.47 19.58
N ASP A 163 8.85 10.35 18.25
CA ASP A 163 7.66 9.70 17.71
C ASP A 163 7.50 8.27 18.28
N ARG A 164 8.59 7.49 18.31
CA ARG A 164 8.58 6.14 18.89
C ARG A 164 8.20 6.13 20.37
N LYS A 165 8.75 7.04 21.19
CA LYS A 165 8.38 7.15 22.62
C LYS A 165 6.89 7.43 22.80
N GLU A 166 6.32 8.34 22.01
CA GLU A 166 4.90 8.71 22.08
C GLU A 166 4.00 7.56 21.63
N ILE A 167 4.41 6.80 20.60
CA ILE A 167 3.75 5.58 20.15
C ILE A 167 3.79 4.49 21.23
N ASP A 168 4.96 4.23 21.82
CA ASP A 168 5.13 3.21 22.86
C ASP A 168 4.28 3.55 24.10
N ALA A 169 4.24 4.83 24.48
CA ALA A 169 3.37 5.30 25.55
C ALA A 169 1.88 5.08 25.23
N ALA A 170 1.47 5.28 23.98
CA ALA A 170 0.10 5.01 23.52
C ALA A 170 -0.24 3.51 23.57
N ILE A 171 0.68 2.65 23.13
CA ILE A 171 0.55 1.19 23.18
C ILE A 171 0.36 0.73 24.64
N ASN A 172 1.22 1.22 25.54
CA ASN A 172 1.15 0.86 26.97
C ASN A 172 -0.17 1.27 27.60
N GLU A 173 -0.67 2.48 27.31
CA GLU A 173 -1.96 2.96 27.84
C GLU A 173 -3.14 2.10 27.36
N ILE A 174 -3.17 1.76 26.06
CA ILE A 174 -4.23 0.92 25.47
C ILE A 174 -4.19 -0.50 26.04
N ASN A 175 -3.01 -1.10 26.13
CA ASN A 175 -2.85 -2.45 26.66
C ASN A 175 -3.17 -2.51 28.15
N ASN A 176 -2.79 -1.50 28.94
CA ASN A 176 -3.14 -1.42 30.35
C ASN A 176 -4.65 -1.33 30.56
N TYR A 177 -5.35 -0.54 29.74
CA TYR A 177 -6.81 -0.48 29.75
C TYR A 177 -7.42 -1.87 29.47
N THR A 178 -7.01 -2.51 28.37
CA THR A 178 -7.51 -3.84 27.98
C THR A 178 -7.24 -4.89 29.05
N ASN A 179 -6.02 -4.96 29.59
CA ASN A 179 -5.63 -5.92 30.63
C ASN A 179 -6.36 -5.67 31.95
N SER A 180 -6.59 -4.41 32.34
CA SER A 180 -7.35 -4.07 33.54
C SER A 180 -8.81 -4.50 33.41
N TYR A 181 -9.40 -4.31 32.22
CA TYR A 181 -10.77 -4.72 31.96
C TYR A 181 -10.92 -6.24 31.95
N LEU A 182 -10.03 -6.98 31.30
CA LEU A 182 -10.08 -8.45 31.27
C LEU A 182 -10.01 -9.11 32.67
N LYS A 183 -9.52 -8.38 33.68
CA LYS A 183 -9.44 -8.83 35.08
C LYS A 183 -10.65 -8.43 35.94
N ARG A 184 -11.57 -7.59 35.44
CA ARG A 184 -12.67 -7.01 36.23
C ARG A 184 -14.01 -7.12 35.51
N THR A 185 -15.09 -7.36 36.26
CA THR A 185 -16.48 -7.20 35.79
C THR A 185 -16.88 -5.72 35.84
N ALA A 186 -16.26 -4.88 35.01
CA ALA A 186 -16.64 -3.48 34.83
C ALA A 186 -17.47 -3.28 33.56
N LYS A 187 -18.12 -2.11 33.40
CA LYS A 187 -18.75 -1.72 32.13
C LYS A 187 -17.68 -1.26 31.14
N LEU A 188 -17.69 -1.79 29.91
CA LEU A 188 -16.79 -1.33 28.82
C LEU A 188 -17.03 0.16 28.57
N ARG A 189 -15.95 0.94 28.63
CA ARG A 189 -15.95 2.34 28.19
C ARG A 189 -15.46 2.46 26.74
N TRP A 190 -14.61 1.52 26.31
CA TRP A 190 -13.96 1.52 24.99
C TRP A 190 -13.82 0.07 24.51
N PRO A 191 -13.75 -0.17 23.20
CA PRO A 191 -13.38 -1.47 22.64
C PRO A 191 -12.05 -2.00 23.21
N LEU A 192 -11.97 -3.32 23.38
CA LEU A 192 -10.74 -3.98 23.83
C LEU A 192 -9.75 -4.08 22.66
N VAL A 193 -8.53 -3.60 22.87
CA VAL A 193 -7.48 -3.60 21.84
C VAL A 193 -6.18 -4.09 22.45
N LYS A 194 -5.52 -5.04 21.79
CA LYS A 194 -4.14 -5.43 22.06
C LYS A 194 -3.24 -4.83 20.99
N ALA A 195 -2.47 -3.83 21.37
CA ALA A 195 -1.55 -3.12 20.50
C ALA A 195 -0.12 -3.65 20.64
N SER A 196 0.56 -3.86 19.52
CA SER A 196 1.95 -4.31 19.48
C SER A 196 2.76 -3.53 18.45
N TYR A 197 4.05 -3.35 18.71
CA TYR A 197 4.99 -2.80 17.74
C TYR A 197 5.62 -3.93 16.92
N LEU A 198 5.68 -3.81 15.61
CA LEU A 198 6.12 -4.87 14.69
C LEU A 198 7.24 -4.39 13.77
N PHE A 199 8.35 -5.13 13.77
CA PHE A 199 9.47 -4.93 12.84
C PHE A 199 9.41 -5.99 11.74
N TYR A 200 8.93 -5.62 10.54
CA TYR A 200 8.72 -6.61 9.47
C TYR A 200 9.98 -7.37 9.06
N ASP A 201 11.14 -6.71 9.07
CA ASP A 201 12.45 -7.30 8.77
C ASP A 201 12.89 -8.34 9.82
N GLN A 202 12.35 -8.24 11.03
CA GLN A 202 12.59 -9.14 12.16
C GLN A 202 11.56 -10.27 12.27
N VAL A 203 10.48 -10.26 11.48
CA VAL A 203 9.54 -11.38 11.43
C VAL A 203 10.26 -12.61 10.88
N ARG A 204 10.22 -13.71 11.66
CA ARG A 204 10.85 -15.00 11.32
C ARG A 204 9.77 -16.06 11.14
N ALA A 205 10.03 -17.00 10.24
CA ALA A 205 9.26 -18.24 10.14
C ALA A 205 9.34 -18.99 11.47
N GLN A 206 8.19 -19.43 12.00
CA GLN A 206 8.13 -20.10 13.31
C GLN A 206 8.61 -21.55 13.23
N ASN A 207 8.28 -22.25 12.14
CA ASN A 207 8.67 -23.63 11.91
C ASN A 207 9.30 -23.78 10.52
N ARG A 208 10.35 -24.60 10.40
CA ARG A 208 10.89 -25.04 9.10
C ARG A 208 10.16 -26.26 8.53
N SER A 209 9.11 -26.73 9.19
CA SER A 209 8.28 -27.84 8.70
C SER A 209 7.66 -27.45 7.35
N SER A 210 7.75 -28.36 6.37
CA SER A 210 7.06 -28.20 5.10
C SER A 210 5.55 -28.09 5.32
N ILE A 211 4.91 -27.17 4.59
CA ILE A 211 3.44 -27.08 4.53
C ILE A 211 3.02 -27.85 3.27
N GLU A 212 2.23 -28.90 3.44
CA GLU A 212 1.57 -29.58 2.32
C GLU A 212 0.37 -28.74 1.86
N ILE A 213 0.33 -28.39 0.57
CA ILE A 213 -0.87 -27.84 -0.05
C ILE A 213 -1.60 -28.97 -0.75
N ASN A 214 -2.83 -29.23 -0.35
CA ASN A 214 -3.72 -30.10 -1.12
C ASN A 214 -3.98 -29.46 -2.48
N ALA A 215 -3.64 -30.18 -3.56
CA ALA A 215 -3.92 -29.74 -4.91
C ALA A 215 -5.43 -29.44 -5.06
N THR A 216 -5.77 -28.25 -5.52
CA THR A 216 -7.15 -27.94 -5.92
C THR A 216 -7.45 -28.65 -7.25
N SER A 217 -8.72 -28.90 -7.59
CA SER A 217 -9.11 -29.53 -8.87
C SER A 217 -8.59 -28.78 -10.11
N ASN A 218 -8.22 -27.51 -9.96
CA ASN A 218 -7.66 -26.67 -11.02
C ASN A 218 -6.12 -26.53 -10.96
N ASP A 219 -5.45 -27.19 -10.00
CA ASP A 219 -4.00 -27.15 -9.85
C ASP A 219 -3.36 -28.36 -10.52
N SER A 220 -2.86 -28.17 -11.74
CA SER A 220 -2.20 -29.22 -12.52
C SER A 220 -0.75 -29.50 -12.08
N ARG A 221 -0.28 -28.93 -10.95
CA ARG A 221 1.06 -29.21 -10.41
C ARG A 221 1.11 -30.58 -9.73
N SER A 222 2.29 -31.21 -9.70
CA SER A 222 2.50 -32.44 -8.91
C SER A 222 2.21 -32.18 -7.42
N SER A 223 1.52 -33.13 -6.79
CA SER A 223 0.84 -33.04 -5.48
C SER A 223 1.72 -32.71 -4.27
N THR A 224 3.02 -32.52 -4.43
CA THR A 224 3.97 -32.31 -3.33
C THR A 224 5.00 -31.24 -3.69
N HIS A 225 4.59 -29.97 -3.66
CA HIS A 225 5.56 -28.90 -3.48
C HIS A 225 5.66 -28.62 -1.98
N GLU A 226 6.74 -29.07 -1.35
CA GLU A 226 7.04 -28.68 0.03
C GLU A 226 7.20 -27.16 0.08
N LEU A 227 6.25 -26.49 0.73
CA LEU A 227 6.38 -25.06 0.97
C LEU A 227 7.22 -24.85 2.23
N PHE A 228 8.41 -24.29 2.06
CA PHE A 228 9.16 -23.73 3.17
C PHE A 228 8.57 -22.37 3.55
N GLU A 229 8.30 -22.18 4.84
CA GLU A 229 7.87 -20.89 5.38
C GLU A 229 9.04 -19.89 5.30
N ASN A 230 8.82 -18.81 4.55
CA ASN A 230 9.76 -17.70 4.44
C ASN A 230 9.28 -16.50 5.29
N LYS A 231 10.09 -15.43 5.35
CA LYS A 231 9.73 -14.20 6.09
C LYS A 231 8.42 -13.56 5.61
N PHE A 232 8.16 -13.58 4.30
CA PHE A 232 6.95 -13.00 3.71
C PHE A 232 5.69 -13.77 4.10
N ILE A 233 5.74 -15.10 4.11
CA ILE A 233 4.63 -15.96 4.56
C ILE A 233 4.32 -15.70 6.03
N ALA A 234 5.35 -15.60 6.87
CA ALA A 234 5.18 -15.24 8.27
C ALA A 234 4.53 -13.85 8.44
N GLN A 235 4.88 -12.87 7.60
CA GLN A 235 4.24 -11.55 7.60
C GLN A 235 2.76 -11.62 7.18
N LEU A 236 2.42 -12.40 6.14
CA LEU A 236 1.03 -12.63 5.71
C LEU A 236 0.18 -13.27 6.82
N LYS A 237 0.72 -14.23 7.57
CA LYS A 237 0.03 -14.83 8.73
C LYS A 237 -0.34 -13.79 9.78
N ILE A 238 0.57 -12.85 10.07
CA ILE A 238 0.28 -11.76 11.02
C ILE A 238 -0.77 -10.82 10.41
N LEU A 239 -0.62 -10.39 9.15
CA LEU A 239 -1.55 -9.50 8.45
C LEU A 239 -3.00 -10.00 8.45
N ARG A 240 -3.20 -11.30 8.27
CA ARG A 240 -4.52 -11.94 8.34
C ARG A 240 -5.22 -11.74 9.69
N GLN A 241 -4.45 -11.70 10.77
CA GLN A 241 -4.92 -11.52 12.14
C GLN A 241 -5.04 -10.04 12.54
N MET A 242 -4.58 -9.10 11.72
CA MET A 242 -4.61 -7.68 12.05
C MET A 242 -6.01 -7.09 11.82
N ASP A 243 -6.55 -6.47 12.86
CA ASP A 243 -7.77 -5.67 12.79
C ASP A 243 -7.45 -4.21 12.51
N ILE A 244 -6.39 -3.70 13.14
CA ILE A 244 -5.94 -2.31 13.02
C ILE A 244 -4.47 -2.31 12.59
N HIS A 245 -4.23 -1.90 11.36
CA HIS A 245 -2.90 -1.73 10.80
C HIS A 245 -2.46 -0.28 10.96
N ILE A 246 -1.31 -0.01 11.59
CA ILE A 246 -0.85 1.35 11.88
C ILE A 246 0.54 1.52 11.30
N THR A 247 0.76 2.52 10.48
CA THR A 247 2.02 2.65 9.75
C THR A 247 2.36 4.09 9.42
N GLY A 248 3.62 4.33 9.07
CA GLY A 248 4.02 5.55 8.38
C GLY A 248 4.12 5.30 6.87
N PRO A 249 4.42 6.33 6.07
CA PRO A 249 4.55 6.18 4.63
C PRO A 249 5.63 5.16 4.26
N GLY A 250 5.55 4.58 3.06
CA GLY A 250 6.52 3.67 2.46
C GLY A 250 6.05 2.21 2.41
N THR A 251 7.00 1.28 2.28
CA THR A 251 6.74 -0.15 2.10
C THR A 251 5.77 -0.74 3.13
N GLY A 252 5.80 -0.30 4.39
CA GLY A 252 4.88 -0.77 5.43
C GLY A 252 3.41 -0.49 5.08
N GLN A 253 3.11 0.63 4.41
CA GLN A 253 1.76 1.00 4.01
C GLN A 253 1.20 0.12 2.89
N MET A 254 2.07 -0.44 2.05
CA MET A 254 1.64 -1.28 0.92
C MET A 254 1.03 -2.61 1.37
N TYR A 255 1.42 -3.11 2.54
CA TYR A 255 0.89 -4.35 3.12
C TYR A 255 -0.59 -4.28 3.50
N GLN A 256 -1.18 -3.09 3.60
CA GLN A 256 -2.57 -2.93 3.99
C GLN A 256 -3.55 -3.61 3.01
N THR A 257 -3.14 -3.80 1.76
CA THR A 257 -3.92 -4.56 0.75
C THR A 257 -4.13 -6.02 1.17
N PHE A 258 -3.28 -6.57 2.05
CA PHE A 258 -3.39 -7.95 2.52
C PHE A 258 -4.21 -8.13 3.80
N LEU A 259 -4.82 -7.06 4.31
CA LEU A 259 -5.70 -7.12 5.47
C LEU A 259 -7.03 -7.81 5.13
N SER A 260 -7.66 -8.35 6.17
CA SER A 260 -9.02 -8.88 6.09
C SER A 260 -10.05 -7.79 5.81
N ASP A 261 -11.22 -8.19 5.31
CA ASP A 261 -12.31 -7.26 5.06
C ASP A 261 -12.79 -6.63 6.38
N GLY A 262 -13.13 -5.35 6.38
CA GLY A 262 -13.54 -4.65 7.59
C GLY A 262 -12.40 -4.26 8.53
N SER A 263 -11.14 -4.50 8.16
CA SER A 263 -9.99 -3.95 8.90
C SER A 263 -9.84 -2.44 8.69
N VAL A 264 -9.17 -1.77 9.63
CA VAL A 264 -8.85 -0.34 9.54
C VAL A 264 -7.34 -0.15 9.41
N THR A 265 -6.92 0.76 8.53
CA THR A 265 -5.52 1.20 8.40
C THR A 265 -5.39 2.65 8.89
N ILE A 266 -4.41 2.93 9.73
CA ILE A 266 -4.08 4.26 10.26
C ILE A 266 -2.72 4.66 9.69
N ASN A 267 -2.69 5.73 8.88
CA ASN A 267 -1.45 6.31 8.39
C ASN A 267 -1.03 7.48 9.28
N LEU A 268 0.09 7.32 9.99
CA LEU A 268 0.67 8.31 10.89
C LEU A 268 1.43 9.42 10.17
N GLY A 269 1.62 9.32 8.85
CA GLY A 269 2.33 10.30 8.05
C GLY A 269 3.83 10.35 8.31
N GLY A 270 4.56 10.90 7.35
CA GLY A 270 5.96 11.25 7.44
C GLY A 270 6.11 12.76 7.51
N ILE A 271 7.26 13.23 8.02
CA ILE A 271 7.66 14.62 7.88
C ILE A 271 8.65 14.69 6.71
N ARG A 272 8.39 15.58 5.76
CA ARG A 272 9.39 16.04 4.81
C ARG A 272 10.12 17.21 5.50
N PRO A 273 11.35 17.02 6.01
CA PRO A 273 12.01 18.01 6.85
C PRO A 273 12.50 19.20 6.01
N PRO A 274 12.64 20.40 6.61
CA PRO A 274 13.24 21.55 5.94
C PRO A 274 14.70 21.24 5.55
N GLY A 275 15.21 21.88 4.50
CA GLY A 275 16.55 21.67 3.95
C GLY A 275 16.74 20.37 3.16
N LEU A 276 15.90 19.35 3.35
CA LEU A 276 15.88 18.21 2.43
C LEU A 276 15.32 18.69 1.10
N GLU A 277 16.02 18.44 0.01
CA GLU A 277 15.48 18.74 -1.32
C GLU A 277 15.15 20.23 -1.56
N ASN A 278 15.78 21.14 -0.79
CA ASN A 278 15.54 22.59 -0.75
C ASN A 278 14.14 23.00 -0.27
N THR A 279 13.46 22.19 0.55
CA THR A 279 12.25 22.63 1.26
C THR A 279 12.59 23.72 2.28
N GLU A 280 11.95 24.88 2.22
CA GLU A 280 12.06 25.87 3.29
C GLU A 280 11.33 25.43 4.57
N LYS A 281 10.27 24.62 4.43
CA LYS A 281 9.32 24.31 5.50
C LYS A 281 9.02 22.82 5.56
N ALA A 282 8.86 22.32 6.79
CA ALA A 282 8.39 20.98 7.01
C ALA A 282 6.91 20.84 6.62
N TYR A 283 6.55 19.75 5.96
CA TYR A 283 5.15 19.39 5.72
C TYR A 283 4.91 17.89 5.91
N THR A 284 3.63 17.55 6.07
CA THR A 284 3.17 16.18 6.30
C THR A 284 2.98 15.48 4.96
N SER A 285 3.44 14.23 4.89
CA SER A 285 3.40 13.42 3.68
C SER A 285 2.78 12.07 4.02
N TYR A 286 1.72 11.68 3.31
CA TYR A 286 1.08 10.35 3.46
C TYR A 286 1.47 9.37 2.34
N LEU A 287 2.14 9.86 1.28
CA LEU A 287 2.60 9.12 0.10
C LEU A 287 1.57 8.12 -0.45
N GLU A 288 1.69 6.85 -0.11
CA GLU A 288 0.96 5.74 -0.71
C GLU A 288 -0.53 5.67 -0.28
N GLN A 289 -1.19 6.80 0.00
CA GLN A 289 -2.61 6.85 0.37
C GLN A 289 -3.54 6.29 -0.72
N TYR A 290 -3.10 6.31 -1.99
CA TYR A 290 -3.82 5.69 -3.11
C TYR A 290 -4.00 4.17 -2.92
N MET A 291 -3.12 3.53 -2.15
CA MET A 291 -3.27 2.12 -1.78
C MET A 291 -4.53 1.91 -0.93
N THR A 292 -4.87 2.87 -0.06
CA THR A 292 -6.01 2.77 0.87
C THR A 292 -7.32 3.05 0.13
N SER A 293 -7.35 4.09 -0.69
CA SER A 293 -8.50 4.42 -1.54
C SER A 293 -8.77 3.35 -2.60
N GLY A 294 -7.73 2.65 -3.05
CA GLY A 294 -7.83 1.53 -3.98
C GLY A 294 -8.16 0.18 -3.35
N THR A 295 -8.37 0.11 -2.04
CA THR A 295 -8.69 -1.12 -1.30
C THR A 295 -10.08 -1.01 -0.66
N PRO A 296 -11.16 -1.37 -1.37
CA PRO A 296 -12.53 -1.05 -0.96
C PRO A 296 -13.03 -1.85 0.25
N TYR A 297 -12.30 -2.87 0.71
CA TYR A 297 -12.66 -3.68 1.86
C TYR A 297 -12.03 -3.24 3.18
N ILE A 298 -11.23 -2.16 3.19
CA ILE A 298 -10.67 -1.59 4.42
C ILE A 298 -11.05 -0.12 4.57
N LYS A 299 -10.98 0.40 5.80
CA LYS A 299 -11.19 1.83 6.08
C LYS A 299 -9.87 2.52 6.41
N GLY A 300 -9.61 3.68 5.81
CA GLY A 300 -8.47 4.54 6.09
C GLY A 300 -8.74 5.59 7.16
N LEU A 301 -7.80 5.77 8.09
CA LEU A 301 -7.71 6.90 9.01
C LEU A 301 -6.31 7.53 8.90
N TYR A 302 -6.23 8.83 9.20
CA TYR A 302 -5.00 9.60 9.02
C TYR A 302 -4.72 10.44 10.25
N TYR A 303 -3.45 10.47 10.67
CA TYR A 303 -3.01 11.38 11.72
C TYR A 303 -3.22 12.83 11.27
N PRO A 304 -3.68 13.77 12.12
CA PRO A 304 -4.02 15.12 11.66
C PRO A 304 -2.87 15.83 10.93
N ILE A 305 -3.12 16.27 9.69
CA ILE A 305 -2.09 16.78 8.77
C ILE A 305 -1.30 17.96 9.34
N ASN A 306 -1.96 18.88 10.03
CA ASN A 306 -1.33 20.07 10.62
C ASN A 306 -0.61 19.77 11.95
N GLU A 307 -0.91 18.64 12.60
CA GLU A 307 -0.26 18.26 13.87
C GLU A 307 0.98 17.40 13.62
N ARG A 308 1.02 16.66 12.51
CA ARG A 308 2.11 15.71 12.25
C ARG A 308 3.49 16.38 12.15
N THR A 309 3.56 17.61 11.63
CA THR A 309 4.80 18.42 11.56
C THR A 309 5.34 18.78 12.95
N LYS A 310 4.52 18.74 14.00
CA LYS A 310 4.90 18.98 15.40
C LYS A 310 5.32 17.69 16.14
N GLY A 311 5.50 16.60 15.39
CA GLY A 311 5.75 15.26 15.89
C GLY A 311 4.47 14.50 16.25
N ILE A 312 4.59 13.19 16.39
CA ILE A 312 3.49 12.33 16.84
C ILE A 312 3.24 12.57 18.33
N LYS A 313 1.97 12.65 18.73
CA LYS A 313 1.53 12.84 20.12
C LYS A 313 0.77 11.62 20.58
N LYS A 314 1.05 11.15 21.80
CA LYS A 314 0.40 9.99 22.42
C LYS A 314 -1.13 10.04 22.32
N HIS A 315 -1.73 11.15 22.71
CA HIS A 315 -3.20 11.28 22.78
C HIS A 315 -3.87 11.16 21.40
N GLU A 316 -3.24 11.67 20.33
CA GLU A 316 -3.76 11.52 18.97
C GLU A 316 -3.65 10.08 18.47
N VAL A 317 -2.55 9.36 18.77
CA VAL A 317 -2.43 7.93 18.45
C VAL A 317 -3.52 7.11 19.16
N ILE A 318 -3.73 7.38 20.45
CA ILE A 318 -4.77 6.75 21.24
C ILE A 318 -6.15 7.02 20.64
N LYS A 319 -6.46 8.28 20.31
CA LYS A 319 -7.72 8.69 19.68
C LYS A 319 -7.97 7.95 18.38
N LEU A 320 -6.97 7.85 17.49
CA LEU A 320 -7.10 7.14 16.22
C LEU A 320 -7.34 5.64 16.41
N ILE A 321 -6.64 4.98 17.35
CA ILE A 321 -6.86 3.55 17.63
C ILE A 321 -8.26 3.30 18.18
N ARG A 322 -8.76 4.20 19.02
CA ARG A 322 -10.13 4.13 19.58
C ARG A 322 -11.19 4.38 18.51
N GLN A 323 -10.96 5.33 17.61
CA GLN A 323 -11.84 5.56 16.46
C GLN A 323 -11.86 4.33 15.54
N ALA A 324 -10.70 3.75 15.24
CA ALA A 324 -10.60 2.53 14.44
C ALA A 324 -11.35 1.36 15.09
N SER A 325 -11.15 1.14 16.39
CA SER A 325 -11.82 0.05 17.10
C SER A 325 -13.33 0.22 17.18
N GLN A 326 -13.82 1.46 17.35
CA GLN A 326 -15.24 1.77 17.28
C GLN A 326 -15.82 1.51 15.89
N LEU A 327 -15.16 1.97 14.82
CA LEU A 327 -15.58 1.71 13.44
C LEU A 327 -15.70 0.21 13.15
N ILE A 328 -14.71 -0.58 13.58
CA ILE A 328 -14.71 -2.03 13.40
C ILE A 328 -15.90 -2.69 14.10
N LEU A 329 -16.15 -2.35 15.36
CA LEU A 329 -17.19 -3.01 16.16
C LEU A 329 -18.61 -2.49 15.87
N GLN A 330 -18.77 -1.22 15.55
CA GLN A 330 -20.06 -0.64 15.19
C GLN A 330 -20.46 -1.00 13.75
N GLY A 331 -19.47 -1.22 12.88
CA GLY A 331 -19.69 -1.50 11.47
C GLY A 331 -19.51 -0.26 10.61
N PHE A 332 -18.76 -0.40 9.52
CA PHE A 332 -18.83 0.49 8.37
C PHE A 332 -19.20 -0.31 7.11
N SER A 333 -19.89 0.34 6.18
CA SER A 333 -20.37 -0.27 4.93
C SER A 333 -19.21 -0.69 4.02
N LEU A 334 -19.37 -1.86 3.40
CA LEU A 334 -18.50 -2.38 2.34
C LEU A 334 -19.26 -2.42 1.00
N PRO A 335 -18.64 -2.05 -0.13
CA PRO A 335 -17.30 -1.46 -0.25
C PRO A 335 -17.25 -0.03 0.32
N VAL A 336 -16.09 0.35 0.87
CA VAL A 336 -15.81 1.72 1.32
C VAL A 336 -15.63 2.62 0.11
N ASN A 337 -16.28 3.78 0.12
CA ASN A 337 -16.07 4.80 -0.90
C ASN A 337 -14.60 5.24 -0.92
N ALA A 338 -13.96 5.15 -2.08
CA ALA A 338 -12.54 5.47 -2.24
C ALA A 338 -12.16 6.88 -1.76
N ARG A 339 -13.05 7.88 -1.96
CA ARG A 339 -12.82 9.27 -1.51
C ARG A 339 -12.83 9.38 0.00
N ASP A 340 -13.60 8.55 0.70
CA ASP A 340 -13.61 8.50 2.17
C ASP A 340 -12.37 7.83 2.77
N ASN A 341 -11.59 7.14 1.92
CA ASN A 341 -10.33 6.50 2.25
C ASN A 341 -9.11 7.36 1.86
N LEU A 342 -9.30 8.64 1.58
CA LEU A 342 -8.20 9.58 1.32
C LEU A 342 -7.96 10.52 2.51
N ALA A 343 -6.71 10.93 2.68
CA ALA A 343 -6.33 12.00 3.58
C ALA A 343 -6.80 13.36 3.03
N PRO A 344 -6.77 14.45 3.83
CA PRO A 344 -7.21 15.77 3.36
C PRO A 344 -6.52 16.26 2.07
N ASP A 345 -5.22 16.02 1.92
CA ASP A 345 -4.44 16.37 0.73
C ASP A 345 -4.83 15.53 -0.50
N GLY A 346 -5.09 14.23 -0.31
CA GLY A 346 -5.61 13.37 -1.36
C GLY A 346 -7.00 13.76 -1.83
N LYS A 347 -7.91 14.10 -0.89
CA LYS A 347 -9.26 14.62 -1.23
C LYS A 347 -9.18 15.93 -2.00
N LEU A 348 -8.26 16.81 -1.60
CA LEU A 348 -7.97 18.06 -2.29
C LEU A 348 -7.52 17.80 -3.73
N PHE A 349 -6.56 16.89 -3.92
CA PHE A 349 -6.05 16.54 -5.26
C PHE A 349 -7.14 15.99 -6.19
N VAL A 350 -8.02 15.12 -5.69
CA VAL A 350 -9.13 14.60 -6.49
C VAL A 350 -10.07 15.74 -6.90
N GLU A 351 -10.41 16.65 -5.97
CA GLU A 351 -11.25 17.81 -6.31
C GLU A 351 -10.55 18.80 -7.27
N LEU A 352 -9.24 18.96 -7.14
CA LEU A 352 -8.44 19.75 -8.07
C LEU A 352 -8.51 19.15 -9.48
N CYS A 353 -8.36 17.82 -9.60
CA CYS A 353 -8.53 17.11 -10.87
C CYS A 353 -9.96 17.19 -11.43
N GLU A 354 -10.97 17.24 -10.55
CA GLU A 354 -12.36 17.42 -10.94
C GLU A 354 -12.60 18.80 -11.56
N LYS A 355 -12.01 19.86 -10.97
CA LYS A 355 -12.22 21.26 -11.36
C LYS A 355 -11.27 21.76 -12.46
N ASP A 356 -10.04 21.26 -12.52
CA ASP A 356 -9.04 21.63 -13.51
C ASP A 356 -8.64 20.40 -14.34
N LYS A 357 -9.37 20.17 -15.44
CA LYS A 357 -9.16 19.03 -16.35
C LYS A 357 -7.81 19.10 -17.07
N LYS A 358 -7.30 20.31 -17.33
CA LYS A 358 -6.01 20.50 -18.00
C LYS A 358 -4.89 20.09 -17.06
N PHE A 359 -4.92 20.55 -15.81
CA PHE A 359 -4.00 20.09 -14.77
C PHE A 359 -4.11 18.57 -14.57
N CYS A 360 -5.33 18.03 -14.47
CA CYS A 360 -5.54 16.60 -14.28
C CYS A 360 -4.89 15.76 -15.38
N SER A 361 -5.15 16.09 -16.65
CA SER A 361 -4.53 15.39 -17.77
C SER A 361 -3.00 15.54 -17.73
N PHE A 362 -2.51 16.75 -17.44
CA PHE A 362 -1.06 16.99 -17.32
C PHE A 362 -0.39 16.10 -16.28
N VAL A 363 -1.01 15.89 -15.11
CA VAL A 363 -0.37 15.13 -14.02
C VAL A 363 -0.62 13.62 -14.04
N THR A 364 -1.64 13.18 -14.76
CA THR A 364 -2.06 11.76 -14.76
C THR A 364 -1.83 11.05 -16.08
N THR A 365 -1.81 11.77 -17.20
CA THR A 365 -1.53 11.18 -18.51
C THR A 365 -0.02 10.95 -18.64
N ARG A 366 0.37 9.74 -19.09
CA ARG A 366 1.75 9.41 -19.42
C ARG A 366 1.82 9.22 -20.92
N VAL A 367 2.60 10.03 -21.61
CA VAL A 367 2.96 9.80 -23.02
C VAL A 367 4.46 9.52 -23.12
N PRO A 368 4.90 8.74 -24.13
CA PRO A 368 6.33 8.61 -24.40
C PRO A 368 7.00 9.98 -24.50
N ASN A 369 8.21 10.11 -23.95
CA ASN A 369 9.02 11.34 -23.96
C ASN A 369 8.47 12.53 -23.14
N THR A 370 7.49 12.31 -22.24
CA THR A 370 7.10 13.39 -21.32
C THR A 370 8.23 13.67 -20.33
N ASP A 371 8.59 14.95 -20.17
CA ASP A 371 9.57 15.38 -19.17
C ASP A 371 9.09 15.00 -17.76
N PHE A 372 9.84 14.14 -17.08
CA PHE A 372 9.45 13.56 -15.78
C PHE A 372 9.36 14.60 -14.66
N ASP A 373 9.93 15.78 -14.86
CA ASP A 373 10.04 16.80 -13.82
C ASP A 373 8.68 17.16 -13.22
N CYS A 374 7.62 17.26 -14.02
CA CYS A 374 6.29 17.63 -13.50
C CYS A 374 5.36 16.44 -13.22
N ILE A 375 5.80 15.21 -13.48
CA ILE A 375 4.88 14.08 -13.40
C ILE A 375 5.36 12.85 -12.63
N HIS A 376 6.55 12.90 -12.05
CA HIS A 376 7.04 11.86 -11.14
C HIS A 376 7.07 12.29 -9.67
N LEU A 377 5.93 12.74 -9.15
CA LEU A 377 5.85 13.39 -7.83
C LEU A 377 4.70 12.86 -6.99
N TRP A 378 4.82 13.11 -5.69
CA TRP A 378 3.78 12.78 -4.75
C TRP A 378 2.72 13.88 -4.71
N VAL A 379 1.49 13.51 -4.37
CA VAL A 379 0.37 14.46 -4.36
C VAL A 379 0.65 15.62 -3.39
N GLU A 380 1.26 15.32 -2.25
CA GLU A 380 1.69 16.32 -1.28
C GLU A 380 2.67 17.36 -1.84
N ASP A 381 3.49 17.03 -2.85
CA ASP A 381 4.40 18.01 -3.46
C ASP A 381 3.60 19.09 -4.21
N ILE A 382 2.52 18.70 -4.89
CA ILE A 382 1.58 19.63 -5.54
C ILE A 382 0.82 20.40 -4.46
N ILE A 383 0.26 19.68 -3.47
CA ILE A 383 -0.61 20.27 -2.48
C ILE A 383 0.14 21.17 -1.52
N HIS A 384 1.44 21.01 -1.33
CA HIS A 384 2.28 21.94 -0.57
C HIS A 384 3.11 22.88 -1.45
N GLU A 385 2.84 22.90 -2.76
CA GLU A 385 3.54 23.75 -3.74
C GLU A 385 5.05 23.66 -3.59
N HIS A 386 5.58 22.45 -3.52
CA HIS A 386 6.99 22.18 -3.32
C HIS A 386 7.73 22.16 -4.66
N ARG A 387 8.93 22.76 -4.70
CA ARG A 387 9.83 22.82 -5.86
C ARG A 387 9.17 23.38 -7.12
N GLN A 388 9.10 22.59 -8.20
CA GLN A 388 8.59 23.01 -9.51
C GLN A 388 7.10 23.41 -9.48
N TRP A 389 6.40 23.13 -8.38
CA TRP A 389 5.05 23.61 -8.09
C TRP A 389 5.01 24.94 -7.35
N GLN A 390 6.14 25.59 -7.08
CA GLN A 390 6.15 26.97 -6.57
C GLN A 390 5.80 27.94 -7.70
N LEU A 391 5.25 29.11 -7.34
CA LEU A 391 4.99 30.20 -8.30
C LEU A 391 6.24 30.56 -9.11
N GLU A 392 7.39 30.53 -8.45
CA GLU A 392 8.68 30.82 -9.06
C GLU A 392 9.35 29.57 -9.67
N GLY A 393 8.77 28.38 -9.57
CA GLY A 393 9.37 27.13 -10.00
C GLY A 393 10.63 26.72 -9.22
N PHE A 394 11.41 25.79 -9.79
CA PHE A 394 12.61 25.24 -9.15
C PHE A 394 13.75 25.06 -10.15
N VAL A 395 14.99 25.27 -9.70
CA VAL A 395 16.17 25.13 -10.56
C VAL A 395 16.75 23.72 -10.43
N ILE A 396 16.70 22.95 -11.51
CA ILE A 396 17.27 21.60 -11.63
C ILE A 396 18.36 21.67 -12.71
N ASN A 397 19.62 21.34 -12.36
CA ASN A 397 20.73 21.35 -13.32
C ASN A 397 20.86 22.65 -14.12
N ARG A 398 20.73 23.81 -13.45
CA ARG A 398 20.71 25.16 -14.04
C ARG A 398 19.52 25.48 -14.96
N ARG A 399 18.57 24.56 -15.14
CA ARG A 399 17.31 24.79 -15.83
C ARG A 399 16.22 25.15 -14.82
N LYS A 400 15.53 26.26 -15.04
CA LYS A 400 14.34 26.63 -14.26
C LYS A 400 13.15 25.83 -14.77
N VAL A 401 12.54 25.04 -13.90
CA VAL A 401 11.37 24.20 -14.19
C VAL A 401 10.17 24.75 -13.45
N ILE A 402 9.10 25.04 -14.19
CA ILE A 402 7.82 25.53 -13.65
C ILE A 402 6.73 24.59 -14.18
N CYS A 403 5.98 23.98 -13.27
CA CYS A 403 4.85 23.15 -13.64
C CYS A 403 3.57 23.99 -13.71
N PRO A 404 2.78 23.88 -14.79
CA PRO A 404 1.53 24.62 -14.91
C PRO A 404 0.45 24.05 -13.98
N PHE A 405 -0.06 24.86 -13.05
CA PHE A 405 -1.27 24.54 -12.28
C PHE A 405 -1.91 25.82 -11.69
N ASN A 406 -3.18 25.72 -11.32
CA ASN A 406 -3.94 26.84 -10.76
C ASN A 406 -3.68 27.01 -9.25
N HIS A 407 -2.68 27.84 -8.89
CA HIS A 407 -2.31 28.15 -7.50
C HIS A 407 -3.50 28.66 -6.68
N SER A 408 -4.30 29.58 -7.23
CA SER A 408 -5.44 30.17 -6.54
C SER A 408 -6.49 29.12 -6.17
N LEU A 409 -6.76 28.17 -7.07
CA LEU A 409 -7.65 27.04 -6.81
C LEU A 409 -7.08 26.12 -5.72
N VAL A 410 -5.77 25.82 -5.76
CA VAL A 410 -5.12 25.03 -4.69
C VAL A 410 -5.26 25.71 -3.33
N HIS A 411 -5.02 27.02 -3.25
CA HIS A 411 -5.16 27.77 -1.99
C HIS A 411 -6.60 27.77 -1.47
N GLN A 412 -7.58 27.95 -2.36
CA GLN A 412 -9.00 27.84 -2.01
C GLN A 412 -9.33 26.45 -1.44
N LEU A 413 -8.89 25.38 -2.13
CA LEU A 413 -9.17 24.03 -1.69
C LEU A 413 -8.43 23.66 -0.41
N ARG A 414 -7.22 24.18 -0.17
CA ARG A 414 -6.52 24.01 1.11
C ARG A 414 -7.34 24.58 2.27
N GLY A 415 -7.92 25.76 2.09
CA GLY A 415 -8.84 26.36 3.05
C GLY A 415 -10.03 25.43 3.34
N LYS A 416 -10.66 24.89 2.29
CA LYS A 416 -11.77 23.92 2.40
C LYS A 416 -11.39 22.66 3.19
N TYR A 417 -10.22 22.09 2.94
CA TYR A 417 -9.75 20.86 3.60
C TYR A 417 -8.96 21.11 4.89
N GLY A 418 -8.91 22.36 5.36
CA GLY A 418 -8.23 22.75 6.59
C GLY A 418 -6.71 22.51 6.58
N ILE A 419 -6.07 22.52 5.40
CA ILE A 419 -4.62 22.36 5.26
C ILE A 419 -3.98 23.72 5.43
N LYS A 420 -3.26 23.91 6.54
CA LYS A 420 -2.62 25.21 6.82
C LYS A 420 -1.35 25.34 5.99
N HIS A 421 -1.21 26.47 5.32
CA HIS A 421 0.12 26.94 4.96
C HIS A 421 0.82 27.32 6.26
N ASN A 422 2.05 26.85 6.48
CA ASN A 422 2.91 27.58 7.40
C ASN A 422 3.18 28.91 6.72
N GLN A 423 2.32 29.90 6.95
CA GLN A 423 2.61 31.28 6.56
C GLN A 423 3.95 31.59 7.20
N SER A 424 4.90 32.02 6.38
CA SER A 424 6.10 32.64 6.92
C SER A 424 5.58 33.76 7.80
N ASN A 425 5.98 33.80 9.06
CA ASN A 425 6.04 35.08 9.74
C ASN A 425 7.07 35.89 8.91
N HIS A 426 6.57 36.60 7.88
CA HIS A 426 7.36 37.56 7.12
C HIS A 426 7.49 38.83 7.93
#